data_AF-A0A8J9ZGZ9-F1
#
_entry.id   AF-A0A8J9ZGZ9-F1
#
_cell.length_a   1.000
_cell.length_b   1.000
_cell.length_c   1.000
_cell.angle_alpha   90.00
_cell.angle_beta   90.00
_cell.angle_gamma   90.00
#
_symmetry.space_group_name_H-M   'P 1'
#
loop_
_entity.id
_entity.type
_entity.pdbx_description
1 polymer ?
#
loop_
_entity_poly.entity_id
_entity_poly.type
_entity_poly.pdbx_seq_one_letter_code
_entity_poly.pdbx_strand_id
1 'polypeptide(L)'
;MPKHKSKAYVSDSDDSDISDDEKAAKKRKLEKKKKQQAKREEDEGSDMIQLSNKRFISVREFKGKCLIDIREYYDADGELKPGRKGISLSKDQWQKLKAAMEDIDEKIQAIEG
;
A
#
# COMPACT_ATOMS: atom_id res chain seq x y z
N MET A 1 -13.03 27.51 34.38
CA MET A 1 -12.90 28.64 33.43
C MET A 1 -13.78 28.38 32.20
N PRO A 2 -14.47 29.39 31.64
CA PRO A 2 -15.56 29.20 30.68
C PRO A 2 -15.16 29.33 29.18
N LYS A 3 -15.86 28.53 28.36
CA LYS A 3 -16.36 28.70 26.96
C LYS A 3 -15.41 28.61 25.74
N HIS A 4 -15.87 27.74 24.82
CA HIS A 4 -15.50 27.54 23.41
C HIS A 4 -15.39 28.83 22.57
N LYS A 5 -14.50 28.83 21.57
CA LYS A 5 -14.69 29.59 20.31
C LYS A 5 -13.93 28.94 19.15
N SER A 6 -14.69 28.52 18.14
CA SER A 6 -14.23 28.20 16.80
C SER A 6 -13.58 29.43 16.16
N LYS A 7 -12.38 29.26 15.58
CA LYS A 7 -11.79 30.25 14.69
C LYS A 7 -11.81 29.67 13.28
N ALA A 8 -12.83 30.05 12.53
CA ALA A 8 -12.82 29.97 11.09
C ALA A 8 -11.56 30.69 10.58
N TYR A 9 -10.71 29.96 9.85
CA TYR A 9 -9.80 30.60 8.91
C TYR A 9 -10.57 30.67 7.59
N VAL A 10 -11.16 31.83 7.35
CA VAL A 10 -11.39 32.32 6.00
C VAL A 10 -10.23 33.29 5.76
N SER A 11 -9.37 32.97 4.80
CA SER A 11 -8.45 33.94 4.22
C SER A 11 -8.82 34.06 2.75
N ASP A 12 -9.21 35.27 2.43
CA ASP A 12 -9.55 35.84 1.15
C ASP A 12 -8.35 35.83 0.18
N SER A 13 -8.67 35.73 -1.11
CA SER A 13 -7.91 36.13 -2.31
C SER A 13 -6.39 35.97 -2.36
N ASP A 14 -5.95 35.02 -3.18
CA ASP A 14 -4.89 35.26 -4.17
C ASP A 14 -5.30 34.55 -5.46
N ASP A 15 -5.99 35.30 -6.34
CA ASP A 15 -6.26 34.91 -7.72
C ASP A 15 -4.95 35.02 -8.51
N SER A 16 -4.05 34.09 -8.23
CA SER A 16 -2.90 33.84 -9.09
C SER A 16 -3.43 33.19 -10.36
N ASP A 17 -3.38 33.95 -11.45
CA ASP A 17 -3.74 33.58 -12.82
C ASP A 17 -2.91 32.35 -13.26
N ILE A 18 -3.36 31.16 -12.86
CA ILE A 18 -2.78 29.88 -13.25
C ILE A 18 -3.20 29.65 -14.69
N SER A 19 -2.24 29.81 -15.59
CA SER A 19 -2.39 29.58 -17.02
C SER A 19 -3.04 28.22 -17.31
N ASP A 20 -3.87 28.16 -18.36
CA ASP A 20 -4.58 26.95 -18.79
C ASP A 20 -3.66 25.73 -18.97
N ASP A 21 -2.38 25.97 -19.27
CA ASP A 21 -1.34 24.95 -19.45
C ASP A 21 -1.02 24.20 -18.13
N GLU A 22 -0.99 24.89 -16.98
CA GLU A 22 -0.77 24.28 -15.66
C GLU A 22 -1.98 23.45 -15.17
N LYS A 23 -3.21 23.90 -15.47
CA LYS A 23 -4.45 23.14 -15.19
C LYS A 23 -4.52 21.86 -16.03
N ALA A 24 -4.10 21.91 -17.30
CA ALA A 24 -4.02 20.75 -18.18
C ALA A 24 -2.95 19.74 -17.73
N ALA A 25 -1.79 20.21 -17.27
CA ALA A 25 -0.72 19.36 -16.75
C ALA A 25 -1.11 18.64 -15.45
N LYS A 26 -1.84 19.30 -14.53
CA LYS A 26 -2.39 18.68 -13.31
C LYS A 26 -3.44 17.62 -13.62
N LYS A 27 -4.36 17.87 -14.55
CA LYS A 27 -5.36 16.87 -14.99
C LYS A 27 -4.69 15.66 -15.64
N ARG A 28 -3.71 15.86 -16.53
CA ARG A 28 -2.93 14.77 -17.15
C ARG A 28 -2.15 13.93 -16.12
N LYS A 29 -1.60 14.53 -15.06
CA LYS A 29 -0.94 13.81 -13.96
C LYS A 29 -1.93 12.96 -13.14
N LEU A 30 -3.13 13.46 -12.85
CA LEU A 30 -4.16 12.70 -12.14
C LEU A 30 -4.67 11.50 -12.95
N GLU A 31 -4.92 11.69 -14.24
CA GLU A 31 -5.36 10.65 -15.18
C GLU A 31 -4.32 9.53 -15.30
N LYS A 32 -3.02 9.89 -15.40
CA LYS A 32 -1.92 8.93 -15.46
C LYS A 32 -1.77 8.14 -14.15
N LYS A 33 -2.03 8.78 -13.01
CA LYS A 33 -2.02 8.14 -11.68
C LYS A 33 -3.19 7.17 -11.50
N LYS A 34 -4.40 7.54 -11.96
CA LYS A 34 -5.58 6.66 -11.97
C LYS A 34 -5.40 5.44 -12.89
N LYS A 35 -4.85 5.61 -14.10
CA LYS A 35 -4.57 4.49 -15.02
C LYS A 35 -3.50 3.52 -14.47
N GLN A 36 -2.48 4.03 -13.78
CA GLN A 36 -1.48 3.18 -13.13
C GLN A 36 -2.02 2.44 -11.91
N GLN A 37 -2.99 3.03 -11.21
CA GLN A 37 -3.64 2.43 -10.07
C GLN A 37 -4.60 1.31 -10.51
N ALA A 38 -5.47 1.56 -11.48
CA ALA A 38 -6.39 0.55 -12.02
C ALA A 38 -5.66 -0.67 -12.60
N LYS A 39 -4.53 -0.45 -13.29
CA LYS A 39 -3.70 -1.55 -13.81
C LYS A 39 -3.06 -2.39 -12.70
N ARG A 40 -2.75 -1.80 -11.54
CA ARG A 40 -2.24 -2.57 -10.39
C ARG A 40 -3.35 -3.38 -9.73
N GLU A 41 -4.55 -2.82 -9.61
CA GLU A 41 -5.68 -3.49 -8.97
C GLU A 41 -6.11 -4.76 -9.74
N GLU A 42 -6.06 -4.74 -11.08
CA GLU A 42 -6.36 -5.94 -11.90
C GLU A 42 -5.27 -7.03 -11.83
N ASP A 43 -3.99 -6.62 -11.76
CA ASP A 43 -2.84 -7.54 -11.73
C ASP A 43 -2.60 -8.12 -10.32
N GLU A 44 -2.82 -7.32 -9.28
CA GLU A 44 -2.63 -7.73 -7.88
C GLU A 44 -3.63 -8.83 -7.44
N GLY A 45 -4.82 -8.92 -8.05
CA GLY A 45 -5.82 -9.93 -7.69
C GLY A 45 -5.49 -11.37 -8.13
N SER A 46 -4.72 -11.56 -9.20
CA SER A 46 -4.43 -12.89 -9.77
C SER A 46 -3.28 -13.62 -9.05
N ASP A 47 -2.40 -12.88 -8.38
CA ASP A 47 -1.15 -13.41 -7.80
C ASP A 47 -1.14 -13.41 -6.25
N MET A 48 -2.30 -13.23 -5.61
CA MET A 48 -2.45 -13.27 -4.15
C MET A 48 -2.67 -14.69 -3.61
N ILE A 49 -1.78 -15.13 -2.74
CA ILE A 49 -1.90 -16.33 -1.90
C ILE A 49 -2.43 -15.91 -0.53
N GLN A 50 -3.60 -16.42 -0.13
CA GLN A 50 -4.23 -16.04 1.13
C GLN A 50 -3.57 -16.71 2.34
N LEU A 51 -3.20 -15.93 3.36
CA LEU A 51 -2.75 -16.40 4.68
C LEU A 51 -3.86 -16.35 5.73
N SER A 52 -4.71 -15.32 5.66
CA SER A 52 -5.88 -15.16 6.51
C SER A 52 -6.92 -14.28 5.83
N ASN A 53 -8.06 -14.02 6.47
CA ASN A 53 -9.14 -13.19 5.93
C ASN A 53 -8.68 -11.84 5.37
N LYS A 54 -7.60 -11.26 5.93
CA LYS A 54 -7.08 -9.95 5.54
C LYS A 54 -5.56 -9.95 5.33
N ARG A 55 -4.91 -11.10 5.19
CA ARG A 55 -3.46 -11.18 4.97
C ARG A 55 -3.16 -12.05 3.77
N PHE A 56 -2.30 -11.55 2.90
CA PHE A 56 -1.95 -12.19 1.64
C PHE A 56 -0.44 -12.13 1.41
N ILE A 57 0.06 -13.12 0.69
CA ILE A 57 1.37 -13.11 0.05
C ILE A 57 1.16 -12.84 -1.43
N SER A 58 1.93 -11.94 -2.05
CA SER A 58 1.95 -11.79 -3.51
C SER A 58 3.37 -11.66 -4.03
N VAL A 59 3.60 -12.05 -5.28
CA VAL A 59 4.86 -11.86 -5.98
C VAL A 59 4.64 -10.80 -7.04
N ARG A 60 5.43 -9.72 -7.03
CA ARG A 60 5.28 -8.63 -8.00
C ARG A 60 6.61 -8.06 -8.45
N GLU A 61 6.60 -7.42 -9.61
CA GLU A 61 7.74 -6.64 -10.08
C GLU A 61 7.57 -5.15 -9.73
N PHE A 62 8.58 -4.55 -9.12
CA PHE A 62 8.63 -3.12 -8.88
C PHE A 62 9.99 -2.54 -9.26
N LYS A 63 9.99 -1.66 -10.26
CA LYS A 63 11.20 -1.01 -10.79
C LYS A 63 12.30 -2.03 -11.16
N GLY A 64 11.94 -3.08 -11.91
CA GLY A 64 12.88 -4.11 -12.35
C GLY A 64 13.31 -5.10 -11.26
N LYS A 65 12.67 -5.08 -10.08
CA LYS A 65 12.99 -5.98 -8.98
C LYS A 65 11.80 -6.86 -8.65
N CYS A 66 12.03 -8.17 -8.57
CA CYS A 66 11.07 -9.11 -8.02
C CYS A 66 10.99 -8.97 -6.49
N LEU A 67 9.79 -8.73 -6.00
CA LEU A 67 9.48 -8.59 -4.57
C LEU A 67 8.40 -9.58 -4.18
N ILE A 68 8.53 -10.13 -2.98
CA ILE A 68 7.55 -11.00 -2.33
C ILE A 68 6.92 -10.17 -1.21
N ASP A 69 5.67 -9.76 -1.38
CA ASP A 69 4.95 -8.95 -0.40
C ASP A 69 4.16 -9.85 0.54
N ILE A 70 4.34 -9.67 1.86
CA ILE A 70 3.51 -10.29 2.91
C ILE A 70 2.80 -9.15 3.62
N ARG A 71 1.49 -8.98 3.39
CA ARG A 71 0.79 -7.73 3.74
C ARG A 71 -0.62 -7.95 4.29
N GLU A 72 -0.99 -7.14 5.28
CA GLU A 72 -2.36 -7.00 5.76
C GLU A 72 -3.11 -5.98 4.90
N TYR A 73 -4.30 -6.33 4.44
CA TYR A 73 -5.20 -5.48 3.67
C TYR A 73 -6.34 -5.00 4.57
N TYR A 74 -6.89 -3.83 4.23
CA TYR A 74 -8.09 -3.31 4.86
C TYR A 74 -9.17 -3.13 3.80
N ASP A 75 -10.42 -3.20 4.24
CA ASP A 75 -11.57 -2.93 3.38
C ASP A 75 -11.82 -1.42 3.37
N ALA A 76 -11.94 -0.85 2.18
CA ALA A 76 -12.39 0.51 1.97
C ALA A 76 -13.46 0.49 0.87
N ASP A 77 -14.72 0.69 1.29
CA ASP A 77 -15.88 0.71 0.40
C ASP A 77 -16.08 -0.59 -0.41
N GLY A 78 -15.77 -1.75 0.21
CA GLY A 78 -15.88 -3.07 -0.43
C GLY A 78 -14.68 -3.44 -1.29
N GLU A 79 -13.64 -2.60 -1.33
CA GLU A 79 -12.40 -2.85 -2.05
C GLU A 79 -11.25 -3.16 -1.06
N LEU A 80 -10.53 -4.26 -1.29
CA LEU A 80 -9.36 -4.61 -0.49
C LEU A 80 -8.16 -3.74 -0.88
N LYS A 81 -7.65 -2.96 0.07
CA LYS A 81 -6.49 -2.08 -0.12
C LYS A 81 -5.32 -2.49 0.75
N PRO A 82 -4.07 -2.39 0.24
CA PRO A 82 -2.89 -2.76 1.00
C PRO A 82 -2.71 -1.83 2.20
N GLY A 83 -2.63 -2.40 3.40
CA GLY A 83 -2.43 -1.67 4.63
C GLY A 83 -0.96 -1.36 4.92
N ARG A 84 -0.74 -0.56 5.97
CA ARG A 84 0.61 -0.20 6.45
C ARG A 84 1.37 -1.39 7.04
N LYS A 85 0.66 -2.38 7.58
CA LYS A 85 1.25 -3.57 8.18
C LYS A 85 1.63 -4.58 7.08
N GLY A 86 2.91 -4.91 7.00
CA GLY A 86 3.44 -5.85 6.04
C GLY A 86 4.86 -5.51 5.64
N ILE A 87 5.50 -6.43 4.91
CA ILE A 87 6.86 -6.29 4.44
C ILE A 87 6.96 -6.73 2.98
N SER A 88 7.86 -6.09 2.23
CA SER A 88 8.26 -6.50 0.89
C SER A 88 9.65 -7.10 0.98
N LEU A 89 9.76 -8.40 0.73
CA LEU A 89 11.02 -9.12 0.75
C LEU A 89 11.64 -9.11 -0.65
N SER A 90 12.94 -8.87 -0.72
CA SER A 90 13.73 -9.19 -1.91
C SER A 90 13.85 -10.70 -2.10
N LYS A 91 14.21 -11.13 -3.31
CA LYS A 91 14.48 -12.55 -3.62
C LYS A 91 15.49 -13.19 -2.65
N ASP A 92 16.56 -12.46 -2.30
CA ASP A 92 17.60 -12.96 -1.40
C ASP A 92 17.09 -13.14 0.03
N GLN A 93 16.29 -12.19 0.53
CA GLN A 93 15.63 -12.31 1.84
C GLN A 93 14.65 -13.48 1.86
N TRP A 94 13.91 -13.71 0.77
CA TRP A 94 13.01 -14.85 0.65
C TRP A 94 13.76 -16.19 0.69
N GLN A 95 14.91 -16.31 0.00
CA GLN A 95 15.72 -17.54 0.09
C GLN A 95 16.21 -17.81 1.52
N LYS A 96 16.67 -16.76 2.23
CA LYS A 96 17.09 -16.89 3.64
C LYS A 96 15.93 -17.30 4.54
N LEU A 97 14.75 -16.73 4.33
CA LEU A 97 13.55 -17.10 5.08
C LEU A 97 13.23 -18.60 4.87
N LYS A 98 13.25 -19.09 3.62
CA LYS A 98 13.04 -20.52 3.33
C LYS A 98 14.09 -21.42 4.01
N ALA A 99 15.35 -21.01 4.00
CA ALA A 99 16.43 -21.78 4.62
C ALA A 99 16.32 -21.84 6.15
N ALA A 100 15.64 -20.87 6.77
CA ALA A 100 15.45 -20.79 8.22
C ALA A 100 14.13 -21.40 8.70
N MET A 101 13.36 -22.09 7.85
CA MET A 101 12.04 -22.62 8.23
C MET A 101 12.12 -23.61 9.39
N GLU A 102 13.06 -24.56 9.34
CA GLU A 102 13.25 -25.55 10.41
C GLU A 102 13.59 -24.87 11.75
N ASP A 103 14.56 -23.94 11.76
CA ASP A 103 14.91 -23.15 12.94
C ASP A 103 13.73 -22.32 13.49
N ILE A 104 12.83 -21.86 12.61
CA ILE A 104 11.63 -21.11 12.99
C ILE A 104 10.61 -22.05 13.63
N ASP A 105 10.38 -23.22 13.04
CA ASP A 105 9.41 -24.21 13.53
C ASP A 105 9.80 -24.74 14.91
N GLU A 106 11.09 -25.03 15.13
CA GLU A 106 11.61 -25.42 16.45
C GLU A 106 11.34 -24.34 17.51
N LYS A 107 11.54 -23.06 17.16
CA LYS A 107 11.28 -21.93 18.08
C LYS A 107 9.79 -21.73 18.36
N ILE A 108 8.92 -21.98 17.39
CA ILE A 108 7.47 -21.92 17.60
C ILE A 108 7.05 -23.01 18.59
N GLN A 109 7.50 -24.25 18.39
CA GLN A 109 7.19 -25.37 19.29
C GLN A 109 7.66 -25.09 20.72
N ALA A 110 8.84 -24.48 20.89
CA ALA A 110 9.37 -24.13 22.20
C ALA A 110 8.59 -23.01 22.93
N ILE A 111 7.78 -22.22 22.22
CA ILE A 111 6.91 -21.17 22.82
C ILE A 111 5.51 -21.74 23.14
N GLU A 112 5.03 -22.67 22.33
CA GLU A 112 3.69 -23.26 22.46
C GLU A 112 3.63 -24.42 23.47
N GLY A 113 4.76 -25.07 23.76
CA GLY A 113 4.91 -26.11 24.78
C GLY A 113 5.15 -25.56 26.18
#